data_AF-A0A934EAT2-F1
#
_entry.id   AF-A0A934EAT2-F1
#
_cell.length_a   1.000
_cell.length_b   1.000
_cell.length_c   1.000
_cell.angle_alpha   90.00
_cell.angle_beta   90.00
_cell.angle_gamma   90.00
#
_symmetry.space_group_name_H-M   'P 1'
#
loop_
_entity.id
_entity.type
_entity.pdbx_description
1 polymer ?
#
loop_
_entity_poly.entity_id
_entity_poly.type
_entity_poly.pdbx_seq_one_letter_code
_entity_poly.pdbx_strand_id
1 'polypeptide(L)'
;MIINFVLPDLPTPRLSEAILRGPSKTLMEISDRNCLRFKQGNETRAFRNRKDELIRQLKNRNNTVKSFDQATDVLGRERLLLSIYMDHLGQQGRQNWLPDFDNKIAKSILGDDGRSWHGGRRRQVTLLYFTHFDNIAALSFLCSRLIEAFSNTVSNETEQMWPWHEHNKLVFDPTGPENIATRLKVGEDISKLMSRFAIPNQGRFTEQLRQHILLNKIKKVAFGESLPDFTEIEKHKNERVSGNLFVGSAALKIMIQRVVQEGRGKWQGDWSNWIIRFGCDPRYGRSSAEGAKWWEWATDSEFRLAQQGVTGLTLRFFIEFLRKSLIGTPNERQFVHRSQFLLALFEADKICNARMVLNSYTLQHLPKEFRDRGTVALLKGAIDQTSMICLKCRDDVYIIEGTHNFRLRMFHRQFPIKDFWDLPCDSYQNQALRISPNKCPVSLVHGYSGSWIYKFFNELSEKFHIYWNDVDI
;
A
#
# COMPACT_ATOMS: atom_id res chain seq x y z
N MET A 1 -45.46 59.94 -6.84
CA MET A 1 -45.78 59.24 -5.59
C MET A 1 -45.15 57.85 -5.70
N ILE A 2 -44.02 57.61 -5.03
CA ILE A 2 -43.26 56.35 -5.09
C ILE A 2 -43.45 55.67 -3.73
N ILE A 3 -44.01 54.46 -3.72
CA ILE A 3 -44.21 53.67 -2.50
C ILE A 3 -42.93 52.89 -2.22
N ASN A 4 -42.35 53.08 -1.04
CA ASN A 4 -41.13 52.45 -0.58
C ASN A 4 -41.45 51.16 0.20
N PHE A 5 -40.92 50.01 -0.23
CA PHE A 5 -41.16 48.68 0.35
C PHE A 5 -39.98 48.19 1.22
N VAL A 6 -39.41 49.06 2.06
CA VAL A 6 -38.44 48.61 3.07
C VAL A 6 -39.21 48.11 4.28
N LEU A 7 -39.27 46.78 4.45
CA LEU A 7 -39.72 46.14 5.68
C LEU A 7 -38.71 46.46 6.81
N PRO A 8 -39.15 46.90 8.00
CA PRO A 8 -38.25 47.11 9.13
C PRO A 8 -37.68 45.78 9.61
N ASP A 9 -36.41 45.78 10.01
CA ASP A 9 -35.67 44.62 10.50
C ASP A 9 -36.48 43.86 11.57
N LEU A 10 -36.91 42.65 11.21
CA LEU A 10 -37.52 41.73 12.16
C LEU A 10 -36.45 41.29 13.18
N PRO A 11 -36.76 41.24 14.48
CA PRO A 11 -35.80 40.83 15.49
C PRO A 11 -35.34 39.39 15.24
N THR A 12 -34.03 39.18 15.07
CA THR A 12 -33.44 37.85 15.01
C THR A 12 -33.69 37.11 16.33
N PRO A 13 -34.37 35.95 16.32
CA PRO A 13 -34.62 35.21 17.55
C PRO A 13 -33.29 34.72 18.13
N ARG A 14 -32.96 35.19 19.34
CA ARG A 14 -31.85 34.64 20.15
C ARG A 14 -32.31 33.31 20.74
N LEU A 15 -32.18 32.23 19.97
CA LEU A 15 -32.36 30.87 20.48
C LEU A 15 -31.20 30.58 21.43
N SER A 16 -31.50 30.50 22.73
CA SER A 16 -30.50 30.13 23.73
C SER A 16 -30.14 28.65 23.61
N GLU A 17 -28.87 28.32 23.84
CA GLU A 17 -28.36 26.94 23.80
C GLU A 17 -29.16 25.98 24.73
N ALA A 18 -29.78 26.54 25.76
CA ALA A 18 -30.68 25.83 26.68
C ALA A 18 -31.98 25.33 26.02
N ILE A 19 -32.54 26.07 25.05
CA ILE A 19 -33.76 25.68 24.32
C ILE A 19 -33.46 24.52 23.35
N LEU A 20 -32.23 24.47 22.80
CA LEU A 20 -31.80 23.42 21.86
C LEU A 20 -31.27 22.16 22.56
N ARG A 21 -30.92 22.21 23.85
CA ARG A 21 -30.44 21.03 24.60
C ARG A 21 -31.46 19.89 24.65
N GLY A 22 -32.74 20.20 24.86
CA GLY A 22 -33.81 19.18 24.88
C GLY A 22 -33.97 18.47 23.53
N PRO A 23 -34.24 19.22 22.44
CA PRO A 23 -34.33 18.66 21.09
C PRO A 23 -33.05 17.96 20.62
N SER A 24 -31.87 18.51 20.90
CA SER A 24 -30.58 17.91 20.52
C SER A 24 -30.29 16.60 21.28
N LYS A 25 -30.58 16.55 22.59
CA LYS A 25 -30.52 15.31 23.38
C LYS A 25 -31.51 14.28 22.87
N THR A 26 -32.72 14.71 22.49
CA THR A 26 -33.74 13.82 21.91
C THR A 26 -33.31 13.29 20.54
N LEU A 27 -32.65 14.10 19.71
CA LEU A 27 -32.11 13.70 18.42
C LEU A 27 -30.91 12.75 18.55
N MET A 28 -30.02 12.98 19.51
CA MET A 28 -28.96 12.02 19.86
C MET A 28 -29.54 10.70 20.37
N GLU A 29 -30.53 10.73 21.25
CA GLU A 29 -31.21 9.52 21.76
C GLU A 29 -31.96 8.77 20.65
N ILE A 30 -32.54 9.47 19.67
CA ILE A 30 -33.18 8.87 18.48
C ILE A 30 -32.13 8.28 17.54
N SER A 31 -31.02 9.00 17.31
CA SER A 31 -29.89 8.53 16.51
C SER A 31 -29.28 7.27 17.13
N ASP A 32 -29.03 7.28 18.43
CA ASP A 32 -28.51 6.14 19.19
C ASP A 32 -29.51 4.99 19.25
N ARG A 33 -30.82 5.25 19.39
CA ARG A 33 -31.87 4.21 19.22
C ARG A 33 -31.90 3.64 17.81
N ASN A 34 -31.73 4.44 16.78
CA ASN A 34 -31.72 3.98 15.40
C ASN A 34 -30.43 3.21 15.08
N CYS A 35 -29.31 3.61 15.68
CA CYS A 35 -28.02 2.92 15.60
C CYS A 35 -28.05 1.61 16.41
N LEU A 36 -28.73 1.57 17.55
CA LEU A 36 -29.01 0.36 18.33
C LEU A 36 -29.98 -0.57 17.59
N ARG A 37 -31.04 -0.06 16.98
CA ARG A 37 -31.95 -0.83 16.10
C ARG A 37 -31.22 -1.42 14.89
N PHE A 38 -30.24 -0.69 14.36
CA PHE A 38 -29.35 -1.14 13.28
C PHE A 38 -28.36 -2.22 13.75
N LYS A 39 -27.80 -2.09 14.97
CA LYS A 39 -26.88 -3.07 15.57
C LYS A 39 -27.57 -4.31 16.13
N GLN A 40 -28.83 -4.21 16.57
CA GLN A 40 -29.56 -5.29 17.25
C GLN A 40 -30.61 -6.00 16.38
N GLY A 41 -30.79 -5.61 15.11
CA GLY A 41 -31.56 -6.41 14.16
C GLY A 41 -32.95 -6.81 14.62
N ASN A 42 -33.77 -5.85 15.07
CA ASN A 42 -35.21 -6.09 15.23
C ASN A 42 -35.91 -6.08 13.86
N GLU A 43 -35.45 -6.95 12.96
CA GLU A 43 -36.29 -7.48 11.91
C GLU A 43 -37.53 -8.07 12.58
N THR A 44 -38.73 -7.73 12.10
CA THR A 44 -39.94 -8.37 12.63
C THR A 44 -39.80 -9.87 12.40
N ARG A 45 -40.28 -10.70 13.33
CA ARG A 45 -40.26 -12.17 13.19
C ARG A 45 -40.82 -12.61 11.84
N ALA A 46 -41.87 -11.92 11.36
CA ALA A 46 -42.46 -12.15 10.04
C ALA A 46 -41.53 -11.80 8.86
N PHE A 47 -40.67 -10.78 8.98
CA PHE A 47 -39.67 -10.48 7.95
C PHE A 47 -38.57 -11.53 7.94
N ARG A 48 -38.04 -11.88 9.13
CA ARG A 48 -37.00 -12.92 9.26
C ARG A 48 -37.45 -14.26 8.69
N ASN A 49 -38.66 -14.71 9.06
CA ASN A 49 -39.22 -15.96 8.55
C ASN A 49 -39.34 -15.96 7.01
N ARG A 50 -39.76 -14.83 6.40
CA ARG A 50 -39.84 -14.69 4.94
C ARG A 50 -38.48 -14.68 4.27
N LYS A 51 -37.48 -14.06 4.90
CA LYS A 51 -36.09 -14.04 4.44
C LYS A 51 -35.49 -15.44 4.47
N ASP A 52 -35.67 -16.17 5.57
CA ASP A 52 -35.19 -17.56 5.72
C ASP A 52 -35.87 -18.51 4.73
N GLU A 53 -37.18 -18.34 4.52
CA GLU A 53 -37.93 -19.06 3.47
C GLU A 53 -37.35 -18.80 2.08
N LEU A 54 -37.11 -17.52 1.73
CA LEU A 54 -36.55 -17.16 0.44
C LEU A 54 -35.13 -17.71 0.24
N ILE A 55 -34.29 -17.70 1.29
CA ILE A 55 -32.96 -18.33 1.27
C ILE A 55 -33.10 -19.84 1.00
N ARG A 56 -34.07 -20.52 1.62
CA ARG A 56 -34.31 -21.95 1.38
C ARG A 56 -34.73 -22.20 -0.07
N GLN A 57 -35.61 -21.36 -0.62
CA GLN A 57 -36.04 -21.45 -2.02
C GLN A 57 -34.88 -21.25 -2.99
N LEU A 58 -34.02 -20.26 -2.74
CA LEU A 58 -32.82 -20.01 -3.55
C LEU A 58 -31.83 -21.18 -3.51
N LYS A 59 -31.61 -21.78 -2.34
CA LYS A 59 -30.77 -22.99 -2.19
C LYS A 59 -31.34 -24.19 -2.95
N ASN A 60 -32.67 -24.35 -2.97
CA ASN A 60 -33.34 -25.44 -3.66
C ASN A 60 -33.59 -25.17 -5.16
N ARG A 61 -33.27 -23.98 -5.66
CA ARG A 61 -33.52 -23.57 -7.06
C ARG A 61 -32.87 -24.52 -8.06
N ASN A 62 -31.63 -24.94 -7.80
CA ASN A 62 -30.89 -25.82 -8.72
C ASN A 62 -31.55 -27.20 -8.88
N ASN A 63 -32.31 -27.65 -7.88
CA ASN A 63 -33.03 -28.92 -7.92
C ASN A 63 -34.40 -28.81 -8.62
N THR A 64 -34.92 -27.60 -8.80
CA THR A 64 -36.29 -27.36 -9.27
C THR A 64 -36.38 -26.72 -10.66
N VAL A 65 -35.24 -26.50 -11.33
CA VAL A 65 -35.14 -25.90 -12.68
C VAL A 65 -35.87 -24.55 -12.79
N LYS A 66 -36.06 -23.85 -11.66
CA LYS A 66 -36.71 -22.53 -11.63
C LYS A 66 -35.71 -21.44 -12.01
N SER A 67 -36.17 -20.44 -12.76
CA SER A 67 -35.39 -19.22 -12.98
C SER A 67 -35.23 -18.43 -11.67
N PHE A 68 -34.27 -17.49 -11.61
CA PHE A 68 -34.11 -16.63 -10.43
C PHE A 68 -35.37 -15.82 -10.13
N ASP A 69 -36.00 -15.26 -11.16
CA ASP A 69 -37.22 -14.46 -10.99
C ASP A 69 -38.37 -15.33 -10.48
N GLN A 70 -38.55 -16.54 -11.02
CA GLN A 70 -39.56 -17.50 -10.55
C GLN A 70 -39.31 -17.98 -9.11
N ALA A 71 -38.05 -18.19 -8.74
CA ALA A 71 -37.68 -18.63 -7.39
C ALA A 71 -37.76 -17.53 -6.33
N THR A 72 -37.93 -16.27 -6.77
CA THR A 72 -37.96 -15.09 -5.90
C THR A 72 -39.28 -14.33 -5.96
N ASP A 73 -40.28 -14.87 -6.65
CA ASP A 73 -41.61 -14.29 -6.78
C ASP A 73 -42.39 -14.36 -5.47
N VAL A 74 -42.07 -13.44 -4.55
CA VAL A 74 -42.64 -13.37 -3.21
C VAL A 74 -43.00 -11.92 -2.86
N LEU A 75 -43.97 -11.74 -1.95
CA LEU A 75 -44.35 -10.41 -1.50
C LEU A 75 -43.18 -9.69 -0.81
N GLY A 76 -42.81 -8.52 -1.34
CA GLY A 76 -41.68 -7.72 -0.85
C GLY A 76 -40.33 -8.27 -1.31
N ARG A 77 -40.30 -9.00 -2.43
CA ARG A 77 -39.14 -9.56 -3.11
C ARG A 77 -37.90 -8.68 -3.06
N GLU A 78 -37.99 -7.43 -3.50
CA GLU A 78 -36.84 -6.54 -3.65
C GLU A 78 -36.21 -6.25 -2.29
N ARG A 79 -37.04 -5.97 -1.28
CA ARG A 79 -36.59 -5.68 0.08
C ARG A 79 -35.90 -6.89 0.72
N LEU A 80 -36.44 -8.09 0.49
CA LEU A 80 -35.87 -9.35 0.98
C LEU A 80 -34.54 -9.64 0.28
N LEU A 81 -34.50 -9.53 -1.05
CA LEU A 81 -33.29 -9.76 -1.83
C LEU A 81 -32.18 -8.78 -1.48
N LEU A 82 -32.47 -7.47 -1.35
CA LEU A 82 -31.49 -6.49 -0.91
C LEU A 82 -30.92 -6.82 0.48
N SER A 83 -31.75 -7.32 1.40
CA SER A 83 -31.27 -7.77 2.71
C SER A 83 -30.41 -9.05 2.61
N ILE A 84 -30.77 -10.00 1.75
CA ILE A 84 -29.98 -11.21 1.53
C ILE A 84 -28.62 -10.85 0.91
N TYR A 85 -28.60 -9.96 -0.08
CA TYR A 85 -27.36 -9.46 -0.67
C TYR A 85 -26.54 -8.67 0.35
N MET A 86 -27.16 -7.88 1.22
CA MET A 86 -26.45 -7.21 2.31
C MET A 86 -25.66 -8.19 3.17
N ASP A 87 -26.29 -9.29 3.56
CA ASP A 87 -25.70 -10.23 4.52
C ASP A 87 -24.71 -11.18 3.86
N HIS A 88 -24.99 -11.60 2.62
CA HIS A 88 -24.29 -12.71 1.98
C HIS A 88 -23.34 -12.29 0.87
N LEU A 89 -23.38 -11.07 0.34
CA LEU A 89 -22.44 -10.67 -0.72
C LEU A 89 -21.00 -10.75 -0.19
N GLY A 90 -20.10 -11.32 -0.99
CA GLY A 90 -18.71 -11.59 -0.61
C GLY A 90 -18.47 -12.86 0.24
N GLN A 91 -19.49 -13.54 0.76
CA GLN A 91 -19.31 -14.78 1.52
C GLN A 91 -18.93 -15.98 0.63
N GLN A 92 -18.02 -16.83 1.12
CA GLN A 92 -17.64 -18.06 0.42
C GLN A 92 -18.83 -19.03 0.28
N GLY A 93 -18.93 -19.72 -0.85
CA GLY A 93 -19.97 -20.72 -1.13
C GLY A 93 -21.35 -20.15 -1.48
N ARG A 94 -21.56 -18.82 -1.43
CA ARG A 94 -22.83 -18.20 -1.82
C ARG A 94 -23.20 -18.44 -3.28
N GLN A 95 -22.20 -18.48 -4.17
CA GLN A 95 -22.39 -18.53 -5.62
C GLN A 95 -23.18 -19.76 -6.07
N ASN A 96 -23.20 -20.82 -5.26
CA ASN A 96 -23.97 -22.03 -5.51
C ASN A 96 -25.49 -21.78 -5.49
N TRP A 97 -25.97 -20.74 -4.81
CA TRP A 97 -27.40 -20.52 -4.59
C TRP A 97 -27.86 -19.06 -4.76
N LEU A 98 -26.97 -18.09 -4.53
CA LEU A 98 -27.22 -16.66 -4.73
C LEU A 98 -26.39 -16.19 -5.94
N PRO A 99 -27.03 -15.80 -7.06
CA PRO A 99 -26.29 -15.30 -8.22
C PRO A 99 -25.55 -14.01 -7.86
N ASP A 100 -24.50 -13.69 -8.62
CA ASP A 100 -23.80 -12.41 -8.47
C ASP A 100 -24.75 -11.24 -8.73
N PHE A 101 -24.53 -10.14 -8.02
CA PHE A 101 -25.30 -8.91 -8.20
C PHE A 101 -24.80 -8.19 -9.47
N ASP A 102 -24.97 -8.84 -10.62
CA ASP A 102 -24.61 -8.36 -11.95
C ASP A 102 -25.72 -7.45 -12.52
N ASN A 103 -25.51 -6.88 -13.72
CA ASN A 103 -26.45 -5.92 -14.29
C ASN A 103 -27.85 -6.52 -14.51
N LYS A 104 -27.98 -7.82 -14.80
CA LYS A 104 -29.26 -8.48 -15.02
C LYS A 104 -30.03 -8.61 -13.70
N ILE A 105 -29.35 -9.12 -12.67
CA ILE A 105 -29.92 -9.26 -11.33
C ILE A 105 -30.23 -7.90 -10.71
N ALA A 106 -29.29 -6.96 -10.82
CA ALA A 106 -29.47 -5.59 -10.36
C ALA A 106 -30.68 -4.94 -11.04
N LYS A 107 -30.83 -5.05 -12.37
CA LYS A 107 -32.02 -4.53 -13.07
C LYS A 107 -33.31 -5.19 -12.60
N SER A 108 -33.31 -6.51 -12.38
CA SER A 108 -34.48 -7.24 -11.88
C SER A 108 -34.91 -6.82 -10.46
N ILE A 109 -33.94 -6.47 -9.59
CA ILE A 109 -34.21 -6.08 -8.20
C ILE A 109 -34.46 -4.57 -8.08
N LEU A 110 -33.67 -3.76 -8.79
CA LEU A 110 -33.60 -2.31 -8.66
C LEU A 110 -34.49 -1.58 -9.67
N GLY A 111 -34.97 -2.24 -10.71
CA GLY A 111 -35.82 -1.65 -11.74
C GLY A 111 -35.08 -0.66 -12.64
N ASP A 112 -35.84 -0.04 -13.54
CA ASP A 112 -35.31 0.85 -14.58
C ASP A 112 -35.28 2.34 -14.20
N ASP A 113 -35.88 2.73 -13.07
CA ASP A 113 -35.91 4.12 -12.61
C ASP A 113 -35.73 4.22 -11.08
N GLY A 114 -34.64 4.84 -10.65
CA GLY A 114 -34.34 5.09 -9.24
C GLY A 114 -35.27 6.13 -8.59
N ARG A 115 -35.89 7.01 -9.37
CA ARG A 115 -36.78 8.08 -8.87
C ARG A 115 -38.07 7.53 -8.27
N SER A 116 -38.48 6.35 -8.73
CA SER A 116 -39.67 5.64 -8.26
C SER A 116 -39.50 4.99 -6.88
N TRP A 117 -38.29 4.97 -6.32
CA TRP A 117 -38.01 4.27 -5.07
C TRP A 117 -38.58 5.01 -3.85
N HIS A 118 -39.42 4.28 -3.09
CA HIS A 118 -39.78 4.68 -1.74
C HIS A 118 -38.56 4.70 -0.80
N GLY A 119 -38.62 5.49 0.27
CA GLY A 119 -37.45 5.75 1.15
C GLY A 119 -36.81 4.49 1.76
N GLY A 120 -37.61 3.47 2.11
CA GLY A 120 -37.09 2.19 2.62
C GLY A 120 -36.18 1.44 1.63
N ARG A 121 -36.55 1.40 0.34
CA ARG A 121 -35.74 0.75 -0.70
C ARG A 121 -34.48 1.55 -0.97
N ARG A 122 -34.62 2.87 -1.13
CA ARG A 122 -33.50 3.80 -1.29
C ARG A 122 -32.45 3.59 -0.20
N ARG A 123 -32.86 3.59 1.07
CA ARG A 123 -31.98 3.33 2.21
C ARG A 123 -31.26 1.98 2.13
N GLN A 124 -31.95 0.90 1.76
CA GLN A 124 -31.31 -0.42 1.64
C GLN A 124 -30.29 -0.48 0.51
N VAL A 125 -30.57 0.14 -0.64
CA VAL A 125 -29.63 0.22 -1.76
C VAL A 125 -28.41 1.08 -1.39
N THR A 126 -28.63 2.20 -0.70
CA THR A 126 -27.53 3.04 -0.18
C THR A 126 -26.67 2.28 0.82
N LEU A 127 -27.26 1.47 1.71
CA LEU A 127 -26.48 0.61 2.60
C LEU A 127 -25.70 -0.43 1.82
N LEU A 128 -26.30 -1.06 0.79
CA LEU A 128 -25.65 -2.10 -0.01
C LEU A 128 -24.39 -1.51 -0.69
N TYR A 129 -24.54 -0.30 -1.23
CA TYR A 129 -23.46 0.49 -1.80
C TYR A 129 -22.30 0.71 -0.82
N PHE A 130 -22.56 1.28 0.35
CA PHE A 130 -21.49 1.60 1.30
C PHE A 130 -20.84 0.35 1.90
N THR A 131 -21.64 -0.69 2.17
CA THR A 131 -21.16 -1.94 2.76
C THR A 131 -20.28 -2.73 1.80
N HIS A 132 -20.65 -2.83 0.52
CA HIS A 132 -19.99 -3.74 -0.42
C HIS A 132 -19.24 -3.09 -1.58
N PHE A 133 -19.60 -1.87 -1.99
CA PHE A 133 -18.95 -1.05 -3.01
C PHE A 133 -18.34 -1.82 -4.21
N ASP A 134 -17.02 -1.90 -4.33
CA ASP A 134 -16.27 -2.54 -5.44
C ASP A 134 -16.47 -4.05 -5.53
N ASN A 135 -17.07 -4.68 -4.52
CA ASN A 135 -17.49 -6.08 -4.57
C ASN A 135 -18.83 -6.29 -5.31
N ILE A 136 -19.51 -5.20 -5.71
CA ILE A 136 -20.77 -5.26 -6.46
C ILE A 136 -20.46 -5.30 -7.96
N ALA A 137 -20.74 -6.43 -8.63
CA ALA A 137 -20.48 -6.58 -10.06
C ALA A 137 -21.23 -5.54 -10.93
N ALA A 138 -22.43 -5.13 -10.50
CA ALA A 138 -23.23 -4.08 -11.13
C ALA A 138 -23.01 -2.67 -10.54
N LEU A 139 -21.83 -2.37 -9.99
CA LEU A 139 -21.57 -1.11 -9.29
C LEU A 139 -22.01 0.11 -10.10
N SER A 140 -21.60 0.22 -11.36
CA SER A 140 -21.98 1.36 -12.22
C SER A 140 -23.49 1.51 -12.42
N PHE A 141 -24.20 0.39 -12.59
CA PHE A 141 -25.66 0.41 -12.69
C PHE A 141 -26.29 0.88 -11.38
N LEU A 142 -25.85 0.33 -10.25
CA LEU A 142 -26.33 0.70 -8.92
C LEU A 142 -26.06 2.19 -8.60
N CYS A 143 -24.88 2.70 -8.96
CA CYS A 143 -24.52 4.13 -8.86
C CYS A 143 -25.51 5.00 -9.66
N SER A 144 -25.78 4.66 -10.93
CA SER A 144 -26.72 5.44 -11.77
C SER A 144 -28.12 5.54 -11.15
N ARG A 145 -28.61 4.44 -10.57
CA ARG A 145 -29.90 4.39 -9.89
C ARG A 145 -29.93 5.21 -8.59
N LEU A 146 -28.84 5.18 -7.83
CA LEU A 146 -28.72 6.01 -6.62
C LEU A 146 -28.68 7.51 -6.99
N ILE A 147 -27.92 7.89 -8.02
CA ILE A 147 -27.91 9.29 -8.50
C ILE A 147 -29.33 9.74 -8.86
N GLU A 148 -30.08 8.94 -9.62
CA GLU A 148 -31.49 9.23 -9.97
C GLU A 148 -32.37 9.38 -8.73
N ALA A 149 -32.26 8.44 -7.78
CA ALA A 149 -33.05 8.44 -6.55
C ALA A 149 -32.82 9.69 -5.69
N PHE A 150 -31.58 10.19 -5.65
CA PHE A 150 -31.18 11.37 -4.88
C PHE A 150 -31.22 12.68 -5.68
N SER A 151 -31.57 12.66 -6.97
CA SER A 151 -31.67 13.88 -7.79
C SER A 151 -33.02 14.61 -7.68
N ASN A 152 -34.09 13.94 -7.25
CA ASN A 152 -35.47 14.43 -7.44
C ASN A 152 -36.38 14.50 -6.20
N THR A 153 -35.87 14.44 -4.97
CA THR A 153 -36.76 14.53 -3.79
C THR A 153 -36.93 15.93 -3.23
N VAL A 154 -38.19 16.35 -3.24
CA VAL A 154 -38.73 17.49 -2.50
C VAL A 154 -39.37 16.95 -1.22
N SER A 155 -38.89 17.46 -0.08
CA SER A 155 -39.65 17.84 1.14
C SER A 155 -40.04 16.88 2.28
N ASN A 156 -39.52 15.66 2.46
CA ASN A 156 -39.80 14.90 3.71
C ASN A 156 -38.64 14.06 4.28
N GLU A 157 -37.39 14.31 3.85
CA GLU A 157 -36.25 13.49 4.28
C GLU A 157 -35.48 14.13 5.45
N THR A 158 -34.92 13.28 6.31
CA THR A 158 -34.16 13.70 7.50
C THR A 158 -32.91 14.50 7.09
N GLU A 159 -32.56 15.54 7.87
CA GLU A 159 -31.34 16.36 7.67
C GLU A 159 -30.06 15.54 7.42
N GLN A 160 -29.97 14.33 7.98
CA GLN A 160 -28.86 13.39 7.81
C GLN A 160 -28.62 12.93 6.36
N MET A 161 -29.64 13.00 5.49
CA MET A 161 -29.54 12.57 4.08
C MET A 161 -29.28 13.74 3.12
N TRP A 162 -29.29 14.98 3.62
CA TRP A 162 -29.03 16.18 2.82
C TRP A 162 -27.70 16.12 2.04
N PRO A 163 -26.57 15.66 2.63
CA PRO A 163 -25.31 15.58 1.90
C PRO A 163 -25.36 14.68 0.66
N TRP A 164 -26.20 13.64 0.67
CA TRP A 164 -26.37 12.76 -0.48
C TRP A 164 -27.19 13.40 -1.59
N HIS A 165 -28.10 14.33 -1.30
CA HIS A 165 -28.77 15.13 -2.33
C HIS A 165 -27.80 16.12 -2.97
N GLU A 166 -27.09 16.86 -2.14
CA GLU A 166 -26.17 17.90 -2.59
C GLU A 166 -24.99 17.33 -3.38
N HIS A 167 -24.51 16.14 -2.99
CA HIS A 167 -23.30 15.53 -3.53
C HIS A 167 -23.53 14.16 -4.17
N ASN A 168 -24.74 13.81 -4.64
CA ASN A 168 -25.03 12.47 -5.17
C ASN A 168 -24.04 12.03 -6.26
N LYS A 169 -23.71 12.90 -7.23
CA LYS A 169 -22.79 12.58 -8.33
C LYS A 169 -21.36 12.34 -7.86
N LEU A 170 -21.00 12.87 -6.70
CA LEU A 170 -19.69 12.68 -6.10
C LEU A 170 -19.65 11.40 -5.25
N VAL A 171 -20.69 11.18 -4.45
CA VAL A 171 -20.78 10.08 -3.49
C VAL A 171 -21.11 8.76 -4.19
N PHE A 172 -22.07 8.75 -5.11
CA PHE A 172 -22.57 7.58 -5.82
C PHE A 172 -21.94 7.46 -7.21
N ASP A 173 -20.61 7.52 -7.25
CA ASP A 173 -19.81 7.30 -8.45
C ASP A 173 -18.97 6.02 -8.29
N PRO A 174 -18.69 5.25 -9.36
CA PRO A 174 -17.77 4.10 -9.28
C PRO A 174 -16.35 4.43 -8.77
N THR A 175 -15.95 5.70 -8.81
CA THR A 175 -14.70 6.25 -8.25
C THR A 175 -14.95 7.15 -7.03
N GLY A 176 -16.13 7.04 -6.42
CA GLY A 176 -16.58 7.86 -5.29
C GLY A 176 -15.58 7.96 -4.14
N PRO A 177 -15.01 6.86 -3.62
CA PRO A 177 -14.01 6.92 -2.55
C PRO A 177 -12.78 7.75 -2.93
N GLU A 178 -12.28 7.62 -4.16
CA GLU A 178 -11.16 8.40 -4.68
C GLU A 178 -11.52 9.88 -4.78
N ASN A 179 -12.67 10.18 -5.40
CA ASN A 179 -13.15 11.55 -5.59
C ASN A 179 -13.33 12.26 -4.24
N ILE A 180 -13.88 11.59 -3.23
CA ILE A 180 -14.07 12.14 -1.89
C ILE A 180 -12.73 12.30 -1.17
N ALA A 181 -11.78 11.36 -1.32
CA ALA A 181 -10.45 11.48 -0.73
C ALA A 181 -9.72 12.76 -1.18
N THR A 182 -9.95 13.22 -2.42
CA THR A 182 -9.37 14.50 -2.90
C THR A 182 -9.93 15.74 -2.20
N ARG A 183 -11.10 15.63 -1.56
CA ARG A 183 -11.79 16.72 -0.84
C ARG A 183 -11.34 16.87 0.61
N LEU A 184 -10.44 16.02 1.10
CA LEU A 184 -9.88 16.16 2.44
C LEU A 184 -9.11 17.49 2.55
N LYS A 185 -9.55 18.37 3.45
CA LYS A 185 -8.90 19.67 3.68
C LYS A 185 -7.64 19.51 4.54
N VAL A 186 -6.72 20.46 4.45
CA VAL A 186 -5.50 20.47 5.30
C VAL A 186 -5.92 20.55 6.76
N GLY A 187 -5.38 19.65 7.60
CA GLY A 187 -5.72 19.56 9.03
C GLY A 187 -7.09 18.93 9.34
N GLU A 188 -7.84 18.48 8.32
CA GLU A 188 -9.09 17.76 8.50
C GLU A 188 -8.82 16.26 8.77
N ASP A 189 -9.52 15.70 9.75
CA ASP A 189 -9.51 14.26 10.01
C ASP A 189 -10.52 13.53 9.10
N ILE A 190 -10.25 12.25 8.81
CA ILE A 190 -11.14 11.40 8.02
C ILE A 190 -12.56 11.35 8.61
N SER A 191 -12.71 11.34 9.94
CA SER A 191 -14.03 11.31 10.59
C SER A 191 -14.87 12.55 10.25
N LYS A 192 -14.23 13.73 10.16
CA LYS A 192 -14.90 14.98 9.77
C LYS A 192 -15.28 14.95 8.29
N LEU A 193 -14.40 14.45 7.42
CA LEU A 193 -14.69 14.27 6.01
C LEU A 193 -15.89 13.34 5.81
N MET A 194 -15.91 12.21 6.51
CA MET A 194 -17.00 11.24 6.44
C MET A 194 -18.31 11.82 6.93
N SER A 195 -18.29 12.56 8.05
CA SER A 195 -19.47 13.27 8.55
C SER A 195 -20.00 14.28 7.54
N ARG A 196 -19.14 15.02 6.84
CA ARG A 196 -19.54 16.00 5.82
C ARG A 196 -20.29 15.36 4.65
N PHE A 197 -19.90 14.15 4.24
CA PHE A 197 -20.52 13.43 3.13
C PHE A 197 -21.52 12.35 3.58
N ALA A 198 -21.89 12.35 4.87
CA ALA A 198 -22.74 11.34 5.50
C ALA A 198 -22.30 9.90 5.21
N ILE A 199 -20.99 9.63 5.18
CA ILE A 199 -20.42 8.30 4.90
C ILE A 199 -20.42 7.47 6.19
N PRO A 200 -20.94 6.22 6.17
CA PRO A 200 -20.89 5.33 7.32
C PRO A 200 -19.46 5.05 7.79
N ASN A 201 -19.24 4.90 9.09
CA ASN A 201 -17.91 4.67 9.68
C ASN A 201 -17.27 3.30 9.36
N GLN A 202 -17.97 2.43 8.66
CA GLN A 202 -17.58 1.05 8.36
C GLN A 202 -18.06 0.66 6.97
N GLY A 203 -17.52 -0.42 6.43
CA GLY A 203 -17.89 -0.98 5.14
C GLY A 203 -16.86 -0.70 4.06
N ARG A 204 -17.05 -1.35 2.92
CA ARG A 204 -16.06 -1.39 1.85
C ARG A 204 -15.75 -0.02 1.23
N PHE A 205 -16.75 0.85 1.12
CA PHE A 205 -16.55 2.22 0.65
C PHE A 205 -15.59 3.00 1.57
N THR A 206 -15.75 2.87 2.88
CA THR A 206 -14.94 3.55 3.89
C THR A 206 -13.52 3.02 3.92
N GLU A 207 -13.34 1.71 3.79
CA GLU A 207 -12.03 1.09 3.62
C GLU A 207 -11.29 1.69 2.42
N GLN A 208 -11.94 1.74 1.25
CA GLN A 208 -11.35 2.34 0.07
C GLN A 208 -11.06 3.84 0.25
N LEU A 209 -11.98 4.59 0.86
CA LEU A 209 -11.77 6.02 1.13
C LEU A 209 -10.49 6.23 1.97
N ARG A 210 -10.32 5.45 3.04
CA ARG A 210 -9.10 5.49 3.87
C ARG A 210 -7.86 5.18 3.04
N GLN A 211 -7.90 4.13 2.21
CA GLN A 211 -6.79 3.75 1.36
C GLN A 211 -6.41 4.87 0.37
N HIS A 212 -7.38 5.47 -0.30
CA HIS A 212 -7.14 6.60 -1.21
C HIS A 212 -6.60 7.83 -0.48
N ILE A 213 -7.05 8.11 0.75
CA ILE A 213 -6.49 9.18 1.57
C ILE A 213 -5.01 8.91 1.86
N LEU A 214 -4.67 7.71 2.34
CA LEU A 214 -3.27 7.33 2.62
C LEU A 214 -2.38 7.47 1.38
N LEU A 215 -2.82 6.93 0.24
CA LEU A 215 -2.09 7.03 -1.02
C LEU A 215 -1.95 8.49 -1.51
N ASN A 216 -2.98 9.31 -1.34
CA ASN A 216 -2.93 10.73 -1.69
C ASN A 216 -1.97 11.52 -0.79
N LYS A 217 -1.77 11.13 0.47
CA LYS A 217 -0.74 11.73 1.33
C LYS A 217 0.67 11.48 0.78
N ILE A 218 0.96 10.26 0.29
CA ILE A 218 2.23 9.96 -0.39
C ILE A 218 2.41 10.81 -1.65
N LYS A 219 1.34 11.05 -2.42
CA LYS A 219 1.42 11.90 -3.63
C LYS A 219 1.73 13.37 -3.30
N LYS A 220 1.29 13.86 -2.14
CA LYS A 220 1.33 15.30 -1.77
C LYS A 220 2.51 15.70 -0.88
N VAL A 221 3.10 14.78 -0.13
CA VAL A 221 4.25 15.10 0.74
C VAL A 221 5.42 15.61 -0.09
N ALA A 222 6.29 16.46 0.48
CA ALA A 222 7.54 16.81 -0.19
C ALA A 222 8.39 15.56 -0.45
N PHE A 223 9.06 15.54 -1.60
CA PHE A 223 9.86 14.39 -2.01
C PHE A 223 10.99 14.12 -1.02
N GLY A 224 11.14 12.86 -0.60
CA GLY A 224 12.17 12.43 0.35
C GLY A 224 11.83 12.66 1.82
N GLU A 225 10.76 13.41 2.17
CA GLU A 225 10.36 13.60 3.56
C GLU A 225 9.69 12.35 4.15
N SER A 226 9.90 12.14 5.46
CA SER A 226 9.31 11.04 6.20
C SER A 226 7.85 11.35 6.57
N LEU A 227 6.96 10.36 6.40
CA LEU A 227 5.56 10.46 6.78
C LEU A 227 5.23 9.50 7.92
N PRO A 228 4.57 9.96 9.00
CA PRO A 228 3.97 9.07 9.99
C PRO A 228 3.02 8.03 9.35
N ASP A 229 2.31 8.43 8.29
CA ASP A 229 1.35 7.61 7.55
C ASP A 229 1.97 6.40 6.84
N PHE A 230 3.29 6.36 6.63
CA PHE A 230 3.94 5.19 6.07
C PHE A 230 3.78 3.95 6.98
N THR A 231 3.73 4.14 8.30
CA THR A 231 3.44 3.04 9.23
C THR A 231 2.02 2.52 9.08
N GLU A 232 1.07 3.42 8.80
CA GLU A 232 -0.32 3.03 8.56
C GLU A 232 -0.46 2.27 7.22
N ILE A 233 0.23 2.71 6.17
CA ILE A 233 0.30 2.01 4.89
C ILE A 233 0.89 0.60 5.06
N GLU A 234 1.98 0.45 5.81
CA GLU A 234 2.57 -0.86 6.10
C GLU A 234 1.57 -1.81 6.78
N LYS A 235 0.82 -1.31 7.78
CA LYS A 235 -0.21 -2.11 8.47
C LYS A 235 -1.31 -2.60 7.53
N HIS A 236 -1.67 -1.79 6.54
CA HIS A 236 -2.75 -2.08 5.60
C HIS A 236 -2.23 -2.57 4.24
N LYS A 237 -0.95 -2.90 4.09
CA LYS A 237 -0.31 -3.15 2.79
C LYS A 237 -0.95 -4.29 1.99
N ASN A 238 -1.54 -5.28 2.67
CA ASN A 238 -2.18 -6.45 2.06
C ASN A 238 -3.67 -6.22 1.73
N GLU A 239 -4.22 -5.05 2.03
CA GLU A 239 -5.58 -4.72 1.62
C GLU A 239 -5.62 -4.41 0.12
N ARG A 240 -6.72 -4.77 -0.55
CA ARG A 240 -6.92 -4.49 -1.98
C ARG A 240 -7.47 -3.08 -2.17
N VAL A 241 -6.83 -2.33 -3.07
CA VAL A 241 -7.31 -1.03 -3.57
C VAL A 241 -8.27 -1.27 -4.73
N SER A 242 -7.83 -2.01 -5.75
CA SER A 242 -8.65 -2.38 -6.89
C SER A 242 -8.10 -3.61 -7.59
N GLY A 243 -8.96 -4.56 -7.97
CA GLY A 243 -8.54 -5.81 -8.61
C GLY A 243 -7.44 -6.51 -7.81
N ASN A 244 -6.28 -6.75 -8.46
CA ASN A 244 -5.09 -7.36 -7.85
C ASN A 244 -4.08 -6.33 -7.27
N LEU A 245 -4.39 -5.04 -7.32
CA LEU A 245 -3.52 -4.00 -6.79
C LEU A 245 -3.74 -3.83 -5.28
N PHE A 246 -2.72 -4.17 -4.51
CA PHE A 246 -2.68 -3.98 -3.06
C PHE A 246 -2.25 -2.56 -2.68
N VAL A 247 -2.60 -2.13 -1.46
CA VAL A 247 -2.19 -0.82 -0.91
C VAL A 247 -0.68 -0.65 -0.95
N GLY A 248 0.07 -1.70 -0.57
CA GLY A 248 1.53 -1.69 -0.62
C GLY A 248 2.07 -1.49 -2.03
N SER A 249 1.56 -2.24 -3.01
CA SER A 249 1.93 -2.11 -4.43
C SER A 249 1.60 -0.73 -4.99
N ALA A 250 0.43 -0.18 -4.64
CA ALA A 250 0.02 1.16 -5.05
C ALA A 250 0.93 2.25 -4.45
N ALA A 251 1.33 2.11 -3.19
CA ALA A 251 2.27 3.01 -2.53
C ALA A 251 3.66 2.96 -3.20
N LEU A 252 4.18 1.75 -3.46
CA LEU A 252 5.45 1.56 -4.19
C LEU A 252 5.41 2.20 -5.58
N LYS A 253 4.30 2.04 -6.31
CA LYS A 253 4.09 2.66 -7.61
C LYS A 253 4.20 4.18 -7.54
N ILE A 254 3.49 4.80 -6.61
CA ILE A 254 3.55 6.25 -6.41
C ILE A 254 4.97 6.68 -6.08
N MET A 255 5.63 6.01 -5.13
CA MET A 255 6.98 6.37 -4.71
C MET A 255 7.98 6.30 -5.87
N ILE A 256 7.97 5.21 -6.64
CA ILE A 256 8.89 5.01 -7.76
C ILE A 256 8.65 6.03 -8.87
N GLN A 257 7.38 6.29 -9.21
CA GLN A 257 7.04 7.33 -10.18
C GLN A 257 7.58 8.70 -9.76
N ARG A 258 7.49 9.05 -8.48
CA ARG A 258 8.05 10.29 -7.94
C ARG A 258 9.58 10.30 -7.95
N VAL A 259 10.24 9.18 -7.68
CA VAL A 259 11.71 9.08 -7.83
C VAL A 259 12.13 9.34 -9.28
N VAL A 260 11.38 8.85 -10.26
CA VAL A 260 11.64 9.12 -11.68
C VAL A 260 11.41 10.60 -12.01
N GLN A 261 10.27 11.16 -11.61
CA GLN A 261 9.83 12.49 -12.04
C GLN A 261 10.49 13.63 -11.28
N GLU A 262 10.59 13.52 -9.95
CA GLU A 262 11.10 14.57 -9.05
C GLU A 262 12.57 14.31 -8.66
N GLY A 263 12.91 13.04 -8.42
CA GLY A 263 14.24 12.63 -7.96
C GLY A 263 15.27 12.39 -9.07
N ARG A 264 14.89 12.54 -10.36
CA ARG A 264 15.74 12.22 -11.53
C ARG A 264 16.35 10.81 -11.45
N GLY A 265 15.58 9.84 -10.97
CA GLY A 265 16.03 8.46 -10.78
C GLY A 265 16.87 8.22 -9.53
N LYS A 266 16.97 9.17 -8.60
CA LYS A 266 17.68 9.00 -7.32
C LYS A 266 16.72 9.04 -6.14
N TRP A 267 16.82 8.02 -5.28
CA TRP A 267 16.09 7.97 -4.02
C TRP A 267 16.60 9.06 -3.07
N GLN A 268 15.70 9.71 -2.35
CA GLN A 268 16.03 10.74 -1.35
C GLN A 268 15.44 10.41 0.02
N GLY A 269 16.10 10.91 1.06
CA GLY A 269 15.72 10.69 2.46
C GLY A 269 15.56 9.21 2.80
N ASP A 270 14.53 8.92 3.59
CA ASP A 270 14.26 7.57 4.09
C ASP A 270 13.31 6.75 3.21
N TRP A 271 12.93 7.26 2.03
CA TRP A 271 11.94 6.59 1.18
C TRP A 271 12.33 5.18 0.79
N SER A 272 13.60 4.96 0.46
CA SER A 272 14.10 3.62 0.15
C SER A 272 13.88 2.61 1.30
N ASN A 273 13.89 3.05 2.58
CA ASN A 273 13.64 2.19 3.75
C ASN A 273 12.25 1.51 3.70
N TRP A 274 11.30 2.11 2.97
CA TRP A 274 9.92 1.65 2.90
C TRP A 274 9.66 0.66 1.76
N ILE A 275 10.64 0.45 0.86
CA ILE A 275 10.49 -0.47 -0.29
C ILE A 275 10.11 -1.88 0.19
N ILE A 276 10.91 -2.45 1.09
CA ILE A 276 10.69 -3.81 1.61
C ILE A 276 9.47 -3.84 2.53
N ARG A 277 9.21 -2.76 3.26
CA ARG A 277 8.09 -2.67 4.22
C ARG A 277 6.74 -2.68 3.50
N PHE A 278 6.60 -1.92 2.41
CA PHE A 278 5.37 -1.88 1.61
C PHE A 278 5.17 -3.11 0.73
N GLY A 279 6.22 -3.79 0.31
CA GLY A 279 6.11 -5.00 -0.51
C GLY A 279 6.99 -6.13 0.00
N CYS A 280 7.90 -6.55 -0.87
CA CYS A 280 9.00 -7.47 -0.61
C CYS A 280 10.29 -6.94 -1.24
N ASP A 281 11.42 -7.61 -1.02
CA ASP A 281 12.67 -7.26 -1.69
C ASP A 281 12.55 -7.45 -3.22
N PRO A 282 12.73 -6.40 -4.04
CA PRO A 282 12.65 -6.48 -5.50
C PRO A 282 13.80 -7.29 -6.13
N ARG A 283 14.84 -7.65 -5.38
CA ARG A 283 15.95 -8.47 -5.92
C ARG A 283 15.59 -9.93 -6.06
N TYR A 284 14.49 -10.38 -5.47
CA TYR A 284 13.91 -11.71 -5.70
C TYR A 284 13.27 -11.90 -7.08
N GLY A 285 13.16 -10.82 -7.85
CA GLY A 285 12.54 -10.87 -9.16
C GLY A 285 11.01 -11.00 -9.10
N ARG A 286 10.38 -10.93 -10.28
CA ARG A 286 8.92 -11.00 -10.45
C ARG A 286 8.40 -12.44 -10.62
N SER A 287 9.28 -13.41 -10.81
CA SER A 287 8.91 -14.81 -11.09
C SER A 287 8.35 -15.56 -9.88
N SER A 288 8.62 -15.08 -8.66
CA SER A 288 8.03 -15.65 -7.44
C SER A 288 6.62 -15.12 -7.23
N ALA A 289 5.75 -15.90 -6.57
CA ALA A 289 4.39 -15.46 -6.25
C ALA A 289 4.36 -14.15 -5.43
N GLU A 290 5.28 -14.03 -4.46
CA GLU A 290 5.41 -12.83 -3.64
C GLU A 290 5.98 -11.65 -4.46
N GLY A 291 6.95 -11.91 -5.35
CA GLY A 291 7.49 -10.91 -6.26
C GLY A 291 6.42 -10.37 -7.22
N ALA A 292 5.65 -11.24 -7.87
CA ALA A 292 4.54 -10.86 -8.75
C ALA A 292 3.50 -10.02 -8.01
N LYS A 293 3.07 -10.46 -6.82
CA LYS A 293 2.10 -9.74 -5.97
C LYS A 293 2.45 -8.27 -5.76
N TRP A 294 3.74 -7.97 -5.51
CA TRP A 294 4.18 -6.61 -5.18
C TRP A 294 4.71 -5.81 -6.37
N TRP A 295 5.20 -6.48 -7.43
CA TRP A 295 6.00 -5.85 -8.48
C TRP A 295 5.52 -6.12 -9.92
N GLU A 296 4.46 -6.88 -10.14
CA GLU A 296 3.92 -7.16 -11.48
C GLU A 296 3.54 -5.89 -12.26
N TRP A 297 3.13 -4.83 -11.56
CA TRP A 297 2.78 -3.55 -12.18
C TRP A 297 3.99 -2.78 -12.74
N ALA A 298 5.21 -3.10 -12.30
CA ALA A 298 6.40 -2.30 -12.58
C ALA A 298 7.05 -2.67 -13.91
N THR A 299 7.39 -1.66 -14.71
CA THR A 299 8.29 -1.81 -15.86
C THR A 299 9.69 -2.23 -15.40
N ASP A 300 10.51 -2.74 -16.33
CA ASP A 300 11.88 -3.16 -15.99
C ASP A 300 12.74 -2.01 -15.44
N SER A 301 12.53 -0.78 -15.92
CA SER A 301 13.19 0.41 -15.41
C SER A 301 12.75 0.76 -13.98
N GLU A 302 11.45 0.73 -13.71
CA GLU A 302 10.89 0.99 -12.39
C GLU A 302 11.34 -0.07 -11.38
N PHE A 303 11.37 -1.33 -11.82
CA PHE A 303 11.82 -2.45 -11.00
C PHE A 303 13.32 -2.35 -10.68
N ARG A 304 14.17 -2.03 -11.66
CA ARG A 304 15.60 -1.76 -11.42
C ARG A 304 15.83 -0.60 -10.46
N LEU A 305 15.01 0.46 -10.56
CA LEU A 305 15.10 1.59 -9.66
C LEU A 305 14.79 1.18 -8.21
N ALA A 306 13.80 0.31 -7.99
CA ALA A 306 13.54 -0.27 -6.68
C ALA A 306 14.71 -1.13 -6.17
N GLN A 307 15.30 -1.96 -7.04
CA GLN A 307 16.49 -2.77 -6.71
C GLN A 307 17.69 -1.89 -6.33
N GLN A 308 17.89 -0.77 -7.03
CA GLN A 308 18.92 0.21 -6.69
C GLN A 308 18.65 0.87 -5.33
N GLY A 309 17.40 1.20 -5.02
CA GLY A 309 17.01 1.71 -3.70
C GLY A 309 17.40 0.76 -2.56
N VAL A 310 17.11 -0.54 -2.72
CA VAL A 310 17.45 -1.56 -1.71
C VAL A 310 18.95 -1.87 -1.67
N THR A 311 19.63 -1.82 -2.81
CA THR A 311 21.10 -1.96 -2.87
C THR A 311 21.79 -0.81 -2.14
N GLY A 312 21.33 0.43 -2.34
CA GLY A 312 21.81 1.60 -1.62
C GLY A 312 21.61 1.51 -0.10
N LEU A 313 20.48 0.94 0.34
CA LEU A 313 20.26 0.65 1.77
C LEU A 313 21.27 -0.32 2.33
N THR A 314 21.50 -1.42 1.62
CA THR A 314 22.46 -2.46 2.02
C THR A 314 23.86 -1.86 2.17
N LEU A 315 24.26 -0.99 1.24
CA LEU A 315 25.52 -0.25 1.31
C LEU A 315 25.59 0.69 2.52
N ARG A 316 24.54 1.46 2.79
CA ARG A 316 24.49 2.37 3.96
C ARG A 316 24.63 1.60 5.27
N PHE A 317 23.92 0.47 5.43
CA PHE A 317 24.09 -0.38 6.62
C PHE A 317 25.53 -0.87 6.77
N PHE A 318 26.14 -1.34 5.68
CA PHE A 318 27.53 -1.80 5.72
C PHE A 318 28.50 -0.67 6.07
N ILE A 319 28.36 0.52 5.48
CA ILE A 319 29.20 1.68 5.77
C ILE A 319 29.08 2.07 7.26
N GLU A 320 27.89 2.01 7.83
CA GLU A 320 27.69 2.23 9.26
C GLU A 320 28.39 1.18 10.13
N PHE A 321 28.32 -0.09 9.76
CA PHE A 321 29.05 -1.16 10.45
C PHE A 321 30.57 -1.01 10.29
N LEU A 322 31.03 -0.60 9.11
CA LEU A 322 32.42 -0.28 8.84
C LEU A 322 32.91 0.87 9.73
N ARG A 323 32.15 1.96 9.82
CA ARG A 323 32.46 3.08 10.71
C ARG A 323 32.65 2.60 12.15
N LYS A 324 31.65 1.90 12.69
CA LYS A 324 31.68 1.39 14.08
C LYS A 324 32.85 0.45 14.34
N SER A 325 33.25 -0.34 13.35
CA SER A 325 34.39 -1.26 13.48
C SER A 325 35.76 -0.59 13.49
N LEU A 326 35.86 0.61 12.92
CA LEU A 326 37.14 1.30 12.73
C LEU A 326 37.41 2.38 13.78
N ILE A 327 36.36 2.95 14.40
CA ILE A 327 36.48 3.96 15.44
C ILE A 327 37.39 3.47 16.58
N GLY A 328 38.38 4.28 16.97
CA GLY A 328 39.32 3.97 18.04
C GLY A 328 40.41 2.95 17.67
N THR A 329 40.46 2.51 16.41
CA THR A 329 41.50 1.61 15.91
C THR A 329 42.59 2.38 15.15
N PRO A 330 43.81 1.84 14.99
CA PRO A 330 44.82 2.46 14.12
C PRO A 330 44.34 2.70 12.68
N ASN A 331 43.36 1.90 12.23
CA ASN A 331 42.80 1.95 10.88
C ASN A 331 41.66 2.96 10.70
N GLU A 332 41.30 3.74 11.72
CA GLU A 332 40.16 4.68 11.68
C GLU A 332 40.19 5.62 10.46
N ARG A 333 41.38 6.14 10.12
CA ARG A 333 41.58 7.05 8.99
C ARG A 333 41.23 6.44 7.62
N GLN A 334 41.18 5.11 7.52
CA GLN A 334 40.79 4.43 6.28
C GLN A 334 39.28 4.54 5.99
N PHE A 335 38.46 4.88 7.00
CA PHE A 335 37.00 4.95 6.84
C PHE A 335 36.59 5.88 5.71
N VAL A 336 37.18 7.08 5.64
CA VAL A 336 36.84 8.12 4.65
C VAL A 336 37.00 7.58 3.22
N HIS A 337 38.17 7.06 2.89
CA HIS A 337 38.43 6.55 1.54
C HIS A 337 37.62 5.31 1.19
N ARG A 338 37.37 4.44 2.16
CA ARG A 338 36.60 3.20 1.92
C ARG A 338 35.10 3.49 1.74
N SER A 339 34.54 4.39 2.53
CA SER A 339 33.14 4.80 2.36
C SER A 339 32.94 5.59 1.07
N GLN A 340 33.85 6.53 0.76
CA GLN A 340 33.81 7.30 -0.48
C GLN A 340 33.90 6.41 -1.71
N PHE A 341 34.80 5.42 -1.72
CA PHE A 341 34.92 4.45 -2.81
C PHE A 341 33.61 3.68 -3.06
N LEU A 342 32.99 3.14 -2.00
CA LEU A 342 31.74 2.39 -2.13
C LEU A 342 30.58 3.27 -2.61
N LEU A 343 30.50 4.51 -2.12
CA LEU A 343 29.47 5.47 -2.53
C LEU A 343 29.67 5.93 -3.97
N ALA A 344 30.90 6.24 -4.38
CA ALA A 344 31.21 6.65 -5.75
C ALA A 344 30.85 5.57 -6.77
N LEU A 345 31.18 4.30 -6.48
CA LEU A 345 30.77 3.17 -7.33
C LEU A 345 29.25 3.03 -7.41
N PHE A 346 28.54 3.26 -6.32
CA PHE A 346 27.08 3.21 -6.30
C PHE A 346 26.46 4.36 -7.10
N GLU A 347 26.94 5.59 -6.91
CA GLU A 347 26.45 6.80 -7.57
C GLU A 347 26.67 6.78 -9.09
N ALA A 348 27.74 6.13 -9.55
CA ALA A 348 28.04 5.88 -10.96
C ALA A 348 27.34 4.62 -11.52
N ASP A 349 26.34 4.06 -10.82
CA ASP A 349 25.56 2.88 -11.21
C ASP A 349 26.42 1.64 -11.54
N LYS A 350 27.61 1.53 -10.90
CA LYS A 350 28.50 0.37 -11.06
C LYS A 350 28.09 -0.79 -10.19
N ILE A 351 27.39 -0.55 -9.09
CA ILE A 351 26.90 -1.62 -8.20
C ILE A 351 25.47 -1.99 -8.61
N CYS A 352 25.28 -3.22 -9.06
CA CYS A 352 23.97 -3.75 -9.45
C CYS A 352 23.25 -4.48 -8.30
N ASN A 353 24.02 -5.11 -7.41
CA ASN A 353 23.49 -5.80 -6.25
C ASN A 353 24.55 -5.83 -5.13
N ALA A 354 24.09 -5.82 -3.88
CA ALA A 354 24.92 -5.90 -2.70
C ALA A 354 24.33 -6.92 -1.72
N ARG A 355 25.20 -7.71 -1.09
CA ARG A 355 24.82 -8.68 -0.07
C ARG A 355 25.79 -8.64 1.10
N MET A 356 25.27 -8.48 2.30
CA MET A 356 26.08 -8.48 3.52
C MET A 356 26.24 -9.90 4.08
N VAL A 357 27.41 -10.21 4.60
CA VAL A 357 27.66 -11.42 5.38
C VAL A 357 28.20 -10.99 6.73
N LEU A 358 27.34 -11.02 7.74
CA LEU A 358 27.54 -10.35 9.02
C LEU A 358 27.87 -11.36 10.11
N ASN A 359 28.73 -11.01 11.06
CA ASN A 359 28.84 -11.79 12.30
C ASN A 359 27.51 -11.77 13.08
N SER A 360 27.37 -12.69 14.04
CA SER A 360 26.15 -12.86 14.83
C SER A 360 25.73 -11.58 15.56
N TYR A 361 26.68 -10.84 16.14
CA TYR A 361 26.41 -9.60 16.85
C TYR A 361 25.85 -8.53 15.92
N THR A 362 26.52 -8.24 14.80
CA THR A 362 26.06 -7.24 13.82
C THR A 362 24.71 -7.62 13.21
N LEU A 363 24.49 -8.91 12.90
CA LEU A 363 23.20 -9.40 12.40
C LEU A 363 22.05 -9.13 13.37
N GLN A 364 22.28 -9.29 14.68
CA GLN A 364 21.29 -9.02 15.72
C GLN A 364 20.95 -7.53 15.87
N HIS A 365 21.80 -6.63 15.40
CA HIS A 365 21.58 -5.17 15.46
C HIS A 365 20.94 -4.60 14.17
N LEU A 366 20.81 -5.40 13.12
CA LEU A 366 20.09 -4.99 11.90
C LEU A 366 18.57 -5.04 12.14
N PRO A 367 17.76 -4.08 11.66
CA PRO A 367 16.29 -4.19 11.79
C PRO A 367 15.78 -5.47 11.11
N LYS A 368 14.74 -6.09 11.69
CA LYS A 368 14.29 -7.45 11.31
C LYS A 368 13.88 -7.52 9.85
N GLU A 369 13.24 -6.49 9.34
CA GLU A 369 12.78 -6.32 7.96
C GLU A 369 13.91 -6.35 6.92
N PHE A 370 15.17 -6.11 7.33
CA PHE A 370 16.35 -6.17 6.46
C PHE A 370 17.18 -7.45 6.65
N ARG A 371 16.79 -8.37 7.55
CA ARG A 371 17.50 -9.66 7.78
C ARG A 371 17.10 -10.75 6.79
N ASP A 372 16.76 -10.32 5.58
CA ASP A 372 16.33 -11.18 4.50
C ASP A 372 17.51 -11.97 3.90
N ARG A 373 17.30 -13.23 3.55
CA ARG A 373 18.37 -14.14 3.07
C ARG A 373 19.03 -13.66 1.79
N GLY A 374 18.28 -13.01 0.89
CA GLY A 374 18.81 -12.41 -0.33
C GLY A 374 19.72 -11.21 -0.05
N THR A 375 19.51 -10.54 1.09
CA THR A 375 20.24 -9.32 1.47
C THR A 375 21.41 -9.60 2.42
N VAL A 376 21.21 -10.52 3.35
CA VAL A 376 22.08 -10.73 4.50
C VAL A 376 22.24 -12.22 4.79
N ALA A 377 23.46 -12.61 5.16
CA ALA A 377 23.77 -13.94 5.66
C ALA A 377 24.61 -13.87 6.94
N LEU A 378 24.59 -14.94 7.74
CA LEU A 378 25.44 -15.11 8.92
C LEU A 378 26.84 -15.56 8.51
N LEU A 379 27.86 -14.89 9.02
CA LEU A 379 29.26 -15.28 8.91
C LEU A 379 29.62 -16.26 10.04
N LYS A 380 29.81 -17.53 9.69
CA LYS A 380 30.22 -18.59 10.63
C LYS A 380 31.74 -18.66 10.76
N GLY A 381 32.22 -18.94 11.97
CA GLY A 381 33.67 -19.10 12.24
C GLY A 381 34.48 -17.82 12.16
N ALA A 382 33.84 -16.65 12.28
CA ALA A 382 34.53 -15.38 12.51
C ALA A 382 34.86 -15.26 14.00
N ILE A 383 36.13 -15.07 14.32
CA ILE A 383 36.64 -14.92 15.70
C ILE A 383 36.60 -13.43 16.10
N ASP A 384 36.52 -12.53 15.12
CA ASP A 384 36.48 -11.07 15.24
C ASP A 384 35.07 -10.52 14.92
N GLN A 385 34.85 -9.22 15.18
CA GLN A 385 33.65 -8.50 14.71
C GLN A 385 33.67 -8.28 13.17
N THR A 386 34.29 -9.16 12.38
CA THR A 386 34.30 -9.06 10.93
C THR A 386 32.90 -9.21 10.38
N SER A 387 32.55 -8.28 9.50
CA SER A 387 31.41 -8.36 8.60
C SER A 387 31.93 -8.06 7.20
N MET A 388 31.27 -8.61 6.19
CA MET A 388 31.67 -8.44 4.80
C MET A 388 30.49 -7.94 3.98
N ILE A 389 30.81 -7.24 2.90
CA ILE A 389 29.88 -6.95 1.82
C ILE A 389 30.43 -7.54 0.54
N CYS A 390 29.56 -8.25 -0.16
CA CYS A 390 29.80 -8.77 -1.50
C CYS A 390 29.00 -7.92 -2.46
N LEU A 391 29.63 -7.48 -3.55
CA LEU A 391 29.02 -6.63 -4.56
C LEU A 391 29.03 -7.37 -5.89
N LYS A 392 27.89 -7.35 -6.59
CA LYS A 392 27.80 -7.65 -8.02
C LYS A 392 27.76 -6.31 -8.74
N CYS A 393 28.75 -6.06 -9.55
CA CYS A 393 28.92 -4.82 -10.29
C CYS A 393 28.57 -5.01 -11.78
N ARG A 394 28.58 -3.92 -12.53
CA ARG A 394 28.55 -3.91 -14.00
C ARG A 394 29.74 -4.69 -14.57
N ASP A 395 29.64 -5.05 -15.84
CA ASP A 395 30.72 -5.74 -16.59
C ASP A 395 31.18 -7.05 -15.93
N ASP A 396 30.26 -7.72 -15.24
CA ASP A 396 30.48 -8.95 -14.48
C ASP A 396 31.66 -8.87 -13.49
N VAL A 397 31.89 -7.68 -12.93
CA VAL A 397 32.85 -7.47 -11.85
C VAL A 397 32.21 -7.82 -10.52
N TYR A 398 32.98 -8.47 -9.64
CA TYR A 398 32.55 -8.76 -8.29
C TYR A 398 33.58 -8.29 -7.28
N ILE A 399 33.11 -7.66 -6.20
CA ILE A 399 33.96 -7.11 -5.15
C ILE A 399 33.58 -7.75 -3.82
N ILE A 400 34.58 -8.11 -3.01
CA ILE A 400 34.39 -8.46 -1.59
C ILE A 400 35.18 -7.48 -0.75
N GLU A 401 34.49 -6.87 0.21
CA GLU A 401 35.01 -5.88 1.15
C GLU A 401 34.61 -6.29 2.58
N GLY A 402 35.36 -5.88 3.61
CA GLY A 402 35.07 -6.32 4.98
C GLY A 402 35.61 -5.43 6.09
N THR A 403 35.01 -5.47 7.27
CA THR A 403 35.21 -4.43 8.31
C THR A 403 36.61 -4.42 8.93
N HIS A 404 37.16 -5.56 9.37
CA HIS A 404 38.40 -5.65 10.15
C HIS A 404 39.57 -6.25 9.36
N ASN A 405 40.70 -5.52 9.26
CA ASN A 405 41.95 -5.97 8.62
C ASN A 405 41.70 -6.79 7.35
N PHE A 406 40.75 -6.31 6.53
CA PHE A 406 40.31 -6.99 5.33
C PHE A 406 40.99 -6.36 4.12
N ARG A 407 41.27 -7.20 3.12
CA ARG A 407 41.75 -6.74 1.82
C ARG A 407 40.57 -6.70 0.87
N LEU A 408 40.43 -5.62 0.12
CA LEU A 408 39.50 -5.60 -1.00
C LEU A 408 39.91 -6.66 -2.02
N ARG A 409 38.94 -7.44 -2.48
CA ARG A 409 39.13 -8.50 -3.47
C ARG A 409 38.25 -8.26 -4.67
N MET A 410 38.79 -8.48 -5.86
CA MET A 410 38.04 -8.33 -7.11
C MET A 410 38.12 -9.61 -7.96
N PHE A 411 37.00 -9.94 -8.59
CA PHE A 411 36.83 -11.05 -9.52
C PHE A 411 36.08 -10.56 -10.76
N HIS A 412 36.20 -11.28 -11.86
CA HIS A 412 35.54 -10.97 -13.12
C HIS A 412 34.93 -12.25 -13.70
N ARG A 413 33.72 -12.14 -14.29
CA ARG A 413 32.89 -13.21 -14.87
C ARG A 413 32.33 -14.23 -13.89
N GLN A 414 33.06 -14.54 -12.81
CA GLN A 414 32.64 -15.54 -11.83
C GLN A 414 32.88 -15.06 -10.40
N PHE A 415 31.84 -15.16 -9.57
CA PHE A 415 31.97 -15.01 -8.12
C PHE A 415 32.64 -16.27 -7.54
N PRO A 416 33.57 -16.15 -6.58
CA PRO A 416 34.34 -17.29 -6.08
C PRO A 416 33.54 -18.33 -5.29
N ILE A 417 32.30 -18.01 -4.90
CA ILE A 417 31.38 -18.94 -4.24
C ILE A 417 30.26 -19.29 -5.22
N LYS A 418 30.12 -20.58 -5.53
CA LYS A 418 29.06 -21.09 -6.40
C LYS A 418 27.68 -20.74 -5.85
N ASP A 419 26.76 -20.35 -6.74
CA ASP A 419 25.35 -20.08 -6.45
C ASP A 419 25.11 -18.98 -5.39
N PHE A 420 26.13 -18.16 -5.07
CA PHE A 420 26.04 -17.14 -4.03
C PHE A 420 24.91 -16.12 -4.27
N TRP A 421 24.66 -15.78 -5.54
CA TRP A 421 23.64 -14.83 -5.94
C TRP A 421 22.32 -15.50 -6.33
N ASP A 422 22.40 -16.64 -7.03
CA ASP A 422 21.24 -17.30 -7.62
C ASP A 422 20.48 -18.16 -6.59
N LEU A 423 21.19 -18.77 -5.64
CA LEU A 423 20.62 -19.59 -4.55
C LEU A 423 21.19 -19.16 -3.19
N PRO A 424 20.79 -17.99 -2.67
CA PRO A 424 21.40 -17.40 -1.49
C PRO A 424 21.22 -18.26 -0.22
N CYS A 425 22.34 -18.63 0.42
CA CYS A 425 22.33 -19.37 1.69
C CYS A 425 22.27 -18.45 2.92
N ASP A 426 21.66 -18.90 4.02
CA ASP A 426 21.55 -18.15 5.28
C ASP A 426 22.87 -17.89 5.98
N SER A 427 23.90 -18.67 5.65
CA SER A 427 25.19 -18.57 6.30
C SER A 427 26.32 -18.99 5.38
N TYR A 428 27.48 -18.36 5.58
CA TYR A 428 28.73 -18.70 4.90
C TYR A 428 29.86 -18.86 5.91
N GLN A 429 30.80 -19.75 5.61
CA GLN A 429 32.02 -19.90 6.40
C GLN A 429 32.96 -18.72 6.12
N ASN A 430 33.54 -18.14 7.18
CA ASN A 430 34.49 -17.02 7.08
C ASN A 430 35.65 -17.34 6.12
N GLN A 431 36.17 -18.56 6.15
CA GLN A 431 37.25 -19.02 5.29
C GLN A 431 36.88 -19.04 3.80
N ALA A 432 35.60 -19.25 3.45
CA ALA A 432 35.15 -19.27 2.06
C ALA A 432 35.17 -17.86 1.43
N LEU A 433 34.97 -16.81 2.23
CA LEU A 433 34.98 -15.42 1.78
C LEU A 433 36.34 -14.74 1.98
N ARG A 434 37.15 -15.19 2.95
CA ARG A 434 38.56 -14.77 3.16
C ARG A 434 39.51 -15.50 2.22
N ILE A 435 39.28 -15.37 0.92
CA ILE A 435 40.11 -16.01 -0.10
C ILE A 435 41.55 -15.50 0.00
N SER A 436 42.51 -16.42 -0.05
CA SER A 436 43.94 -16.06 0.00
C SER A 436 44.31 -15.13 -1.15
N PRO A 437 45.13 -14.09 -0.94
CA PRO A 437 45.56 -13.17 -2.01
C PRO A 437 46.09 -13.89 -3.26
N ASN A 438 46.80 -15.01 -3.09
CA ASN A 438 47.38 -15.77 -4.20
C ASN A 438 46.33 -16.49 -5.08
N LYS A 439 45.10 -16.64 -4.57
CA LYS A 439 43.96 -17.23 -5.28
C LYS A 439 42.97 -16.16 -5.74
N CYS A 440 43.30 -14.88 -5.59
CA CYS A 440 42.45 -13.77 -5.93
C CYS A 440 43.09 -12.98 -7.09
N PRO A 441 42.39 -12.76 -8.20
CA PRO A 441 42.96 -12.03 -9.34
C PRO A 441 43.48 -10.65 -8.96
N VAL A 442 42.74 -9.94 -8.09
CA VAL A 442 43.14 -8.65 -7.53
C VAL A 442 42.87 -8.63 -6.04
N SER A 443 43.91 -8.34 -5.24
CA SER A 443 43.80 -8.17 -3.79
C SER A 443 44.55 -6.94 -3.32
N LEU A 444 43.83 -5.96 -2.77
CA LEU A 444 44.37 -4.65 -2.39
C LEU A 444 44.31 -4.45 -0.87
N VAL A 445 45.35 -3.82 -0.32
CA VAL A 445 45.38 -3.38 1.08
C VAL A 445 44.85 -1.97 1.15
N HIS A 446 44.00 -1.69 2.12
CA HIS A 446 43.61 -0.33 2.43
C HIS A 446 44.79 0.43 3.04
N GLY A 447 45.19 1.52 2.39
CA GLY A 447 46.16 2.48 2.89
C GLY A 447 45.48 3.78 3.31
N TYR A 448 46.09 4.48 4.27
CA TYR A 448 45.59 5.78 4.77
C TYR A 448 45.59 6.88 3.72
N SER A 449 46.44 6.77 2.69
CA SER A 449 46.57 7.77 1.62
C SER A 449 45.48 7.67 0.55
N GLY A 450 44.64 6.62 0.58
CA GLY A 450 43.68 6.36 -0.49
C GLY A 450 44.29 5.91 -1.83
N SER A 451 45.62 5.81 -1.96
CA SER A 451 46.28 5.44 -3.23
C SER A 451 45.88 4.07 -3.78
N TRP A 452 45.36 3.19 -2.91
CA TRP A 452 44.80 1.89 -3.30
C TRP A 452 43.59 2.00 -4.23
N ILE A 453 42.87 3.14 -4.22
CA ILE A 453 41.73 3.39 -5.10
C ILE A 453 42.20 3.57 -6.54
N TYR A 454 43.22 4.39 -6.79
CA TYR A 454 43.83 4.50 -8.12
C TYR A 454 44.36 3.14 -8.59
N LYS A 455 44.98 2.38 -7.69
CA LYS A 455 45.42 1.01 -7.97
C LYS A 455 44.24 0.08 -8.31
N PHE A 456 43.07 0.26 -7.70
CA PHE A 456 41.86 -0.50 -8.05
C PHE A 456 41.48 -0.31 -9.52
N PHE A 457 41.38 0.94 -10.00
CA PHE A 457 41.05 1.20 -11.40
C PHE A 457 42.15 0.76 -12.36
N ASN A 458 43.42 0.89 -11.96
CA ASN A 458 44.53 0.38 -12.77
C ASN A 458 44.44 -1.14 -12.95
N GLU A 459 44.21 -1.88 -11.86
CA GLU A 459 44.08 -3.35 -11.89
C GLU A 459 42.81 -3.78 -12.65
N LEU A 460 41.72 -3.01 -12.55
CA LEU A 460 40.49 -3.23 -13.32
C LEU A 460 40.76 -3.15 -14.83
N SER A 461 41.50 -2.13 -15.27
CA SER A 461 41.92 -1.96 -16.67
C SER A 461 42.94 -3.02 -17.10
N GLU A 462 44.02 -3.21 -16.35
CA GLU A 462 45.13 -4.09 -16.75
C GLU A 462 44.75 -5.56 -16.77
N LYS A 463 43.98 -6.04 -15.77
CA LYS A 463 43.67 -7.46 -15.63
C LYS A 463 42.35 -7.86 -16.24
N PHE A 464 41.35 -6.98 -16.21
CA PHE A 464 40.01 -7.30 -16.68
C PHE A 464 39.62 -6.57 -17.96
N HIS A 465 40.42 -5.59 -18.42
CA HIS A 465 40.14 -4.78 -19.61
C HIS A 465 38.82 -4.02 -19.50
N ILE A 466 38.51 -3.53 -18.30
CA ILE A 466 37.29 -2.77 -17.98
C ILE A 466 37.65 -1.34 -17.59
N TYR A 467 36.89 -0.38 -18.09
CA TYR A 467 37.12 1.06 -17.89
C TYR A 467 35.87 1.71 -17.32
N TRP A 468 35.96 2.19 -16.08
CA TRP A 468 34.87 2.91 -15.38
C TRP A 468 35.23 4.39 -15.24
N ASN A 469 35.29 5.09 -16.37
CA ASN A 469 35.76 6.48 -16.45
C ASN A 469 34.78 7.52 -15.89
N ASP A 470 33.56 7.10 -15.59
CA ASP A 470 32.46 7.91 -15.05
C ASP A 470 32.33 7.82 -13.53
N VAL A 471 33.26 7.16 -12.84
CA VAL A 471 33.33 7.13 -11.38
C VAL A 471 34.20 8.29 -10.91
N ASP A 472 33.59 9.25 -10.21
CA ASP A 472 34.26 10.42 -9.63
C ASP A 472 34.62 10.14 -8.15
N ILE A 473 35.90 10.30 -7.78
CA ILE A 473 36.43 9.98 -6.44
C ILE A 473 37.31 11.10 -5.93
#